data_AF-A0A9W5QZ11-F1
#
_entry.id   AF-A0A9W5QZ11-F1
#
_cell.length_a   1.000
_cell.length_b   1.000
_cell.length_c   1.000
_cell.angle_alpha   90.00
_cell.angle_beta   90.00
_cell.angle_gamma   90.00
#
_symmetry.space_group_name_H-M   'P 1'
#
loop_
_entity.id
_entity.type
_entity.pdbx_description
1 polymer ?
#
loop_
_entity_poly.entity_id
_entity_poly.type
_entity_poly.pdbx_seq_one_letter_code
_entity_poly.pdbx_strand_id
1 'polypeptide(L)'
;MESITDIIADFEKKINDLQRDNDGLKETLLTVSASVEELSRRVSMIEEGLATKVDITHIQEVIKQSEVIKKINDSEPVEMNCKVSVNLDGKAIAETTIEHTADSIHVTPNGVYTREDNRKNQF
;
A
#
# COMPACT_ATOMS: atom_id res chain seq x y z
N MET A 1 29.14 53.23 65.35
CA MET A 1 28.99 53.91 64.05
C MET A 1 29.92 53.17 63.11
N GLU A 2 29.41 52.49 62.10
CA GLU A 2 30.27 51.81 61.11
C GLU A 2 31.19 52.84 60.45
N SER A 3 32.42 52.44 60.18
CA SER A 3 33.33 53.29 59.39
C SER A 3 32.81 53.36 57.96
N ILE A 4 32.95 54.51 57.31
CA ILE A 4 32.64 54.68 55.89
C ILE A 4 33.36 53.63 55.04
N THR A 5 34.56 53.20 55.46
CA THR A 5 35.33 52.13 54.81
C THR A 5 34.62 50.78 54.84
N ASP A 6 33.99 50.40 55.96
CA ASP A 6 33.31 49.12 56.10
C ASP A 6 32.05 49.08 55.21
N ILE A 7 31.34 50.21 55.14
CA ILE A 7 30.16 50.39 54.27
C ILE A 7 30.56 50.26 52.80
N ILE A 8 31.67 50.87 52.38
CA ILE A 8 32.17 50.78 51.00
C ILE A 8 32.52 49.33 50.65
N ALA A 9 33.25 48.63 51.52
CA ALA A 9 33.63 47.24 51.29
C ALA A 9 32.42 46.30 51.17
N ASP A 10 31.38 46.51 51.99
CA ASP A 10 30.14 45.74 51.89
C ASP A 10 29.41 45.99 50.57
N PHE A 11 29.35 47.25 50.11
CA PHE A 11 28.78 47.57 48.80
C PHE A 11 29.58 46.99 47.63
N GLU A 12 30.90 47.06 47.66
CA GLU A 12 31.76 46.45 46.64
C GLU A 12 31.50 44.94 46.54
N LYS A 13 31.40 44.26 47.68
CA LYS A 13 31.07 42.83 47.72
C LYS A 13 29.70 42.55 47.09
N LYS A 14 28.66 43.30 47.49
CA LYS A 14 27.31 43.12 46.96
C LYS A 14 27.24 43.38 45.46
N ILE A 15 27.95 44.39 44.96
CA ILE A 15 28.02 44.70 43.53
C ILE A 15 28.69 43.54 42.78
N ASN A 16 29.80 43.01 43.29
CA ASN A 16 30.50 41.88 42.68
C ASN A 16 29.63 40.61 42.66
N ASP A 17 28.92 40.32 43.75
CA ASP A 17 27.99 39.19 43.82
C ASP A 17 26.85 39.35 42.79
N LEU A 18 26.25 40.54 42.69
CA LEU A 18 25.21 40.82 41.70
C LEU A 18 25.72 40.72 40.24
N GLN A 19 26.94 41.15 39.97
CA GLN A 19 27.56 41.01 38.65
C GLN A 19 27.74 39.54 38.28
N ARG A 20 28.29 38.74 39.21
CA ARG A 20 28.45 37.29 39.00
C ARG A 20 27.11 36.61 38.73
N ASP A 21 26.09 36.93 39.52
CA ASP A 21 24.76 36.32 39.37
C ASP A 21 24.13 36.71 38.03
N ASN A 22 24.26 37.98 37.62
CA ASN A 22 23.78 38.46 36.32
C ASN A 22 24.46 37.73 35.15
N ASP A 23 25.76 37.51 35.22
CA ASP A 23 26.48 36.80 34.18
C ASP A 23 26.10 35.32 34.13
N GLY A 24 25.91 34.67 35.29
CA GLY A 24 25.37 33.31 35.37
C GLY A 24 23.95 33.18 34.78
N LEU A 25 23.10 34.19 34.99
CA LEU A 25 21.76 34.23 34.41
C LEU A 25 21.79 34.38 32.89
N LYS A 26 22.70 35.21 32.33
CA LYS A 26 22.87 35.34 30.88
C LYS A 26 23.27 34.01 30.24
N GLU A 27 24.24 33.31 30.82
CA GLU A 27 24.69 32.00 30.32
C GLU A 27 23.56 30.96 30.37
N THR A 28 22.80 30.95 31.46
CA THR A 28 21.63 30.07 31.60
C THR A 28 20.58 30.39 30.53
N LEU A 29 20.29 31.67 30.28
CA LEU A 29 19.34 32.10 29.28
C LEU A 29 19.76 31.71 27.86
N LEU A 30 21.05 31.82 27.53
CA LEU A 30 21.59 31.37 26.24
C LEU A 30 21.39 29.86 26.06
N THR A 31 21.69 29.07 27.10
CA THR A 31 21.53 27.61 27.08
C THR A 31 20.05 27.20 26.90
N VAL A 32 19.14 27.86 27.61
CA VAL A 32 17.70 27.61 27.49
C VAL A 32 17.19 28.01 26.11
N SER A 33 17.61 29.16 25.59
CA SER A 33 17.23 29.61 24.23
C SER A 33 17.62 28.58 23.17
N ALA A 34 18.87 28.09 23.21
CA ALA A 34 19.33 27.06 22.29
C ALA A 34 18.53 25.74 22.42
N SER A 35 18.18 25.35 23.64
CA SER A 35 17.38 24.14 23.89
C SER A 35 15.94 24.27 23.37
N VAL A 36 15.35 25.46 23.48
CA VAL A 36 14.01 25.75 22.96
C VAL A 36 13.99 25.76 21.43
N GLU A 37 15.02 26.32 20.78
CA GLU A 37 15.16 26.26 19.31
C GLU A 37 15.25 24.81 18.81
N GLU A 38 16.07 23.98 19.46
CA GLU A 38 16.19 22.57 19.13
C GLU A 38 14.88 21.80 19.37
N LEU A 39 14.16 22.10 20.46
CA LEU A 39 12.84 21.53 20.72
C LEU A 39 11.85 21.92 19.63
N SER A 40 11.81 23.20 19.25
CA SER A 40 10.94 23.71 18.19
C SER A 40 11.19 22.96 16.88
N ARG A 41 12.45 22.73 16.51
CA ARG A 41 12.81 21.96 15.32
C ARG A 41 12.29 20.53 15.37
N ARG A 42 12.44 19.84 16.51
CA ARG A 42 11.94 18.46 16.68
C ARG A 42 10.42 18.39 16.61
N VAL A 43 9.72 19.36 17.20
CA VAL A 43 8.26 19.44 17.14
C VAL A 43 7.81 19.60 15.69
N SER A 44 8.39 20.52 14.92
CA SER A 44 8.05 20.70 13.51
C SER A 44 8.26 19.42 12.69
N MET A 45 9.37 18.69 12.89
CA MET A 45 9.59 17.41 12.21
C MET A 45 8.53 16.35 12.57
N ILE A 46 8.07 16.34 13.82
CA ILE A 46 7.01 15.42 14.27
C ILE A 46 5.66 15.84 13.67
N GLU A 47 5.34 17.13 13.62
CA GLU A 47 4.12 17.65 13.00
C GLU A 47 4.05 17.31 11.51
N GLU A 48 5.15 17.48 10.77
CA GLU A 48 5.27 17.07 9.37
C GLU A 48 5.14 15.54 9.20
N GLY A 49 5.84 14.78 10.04
CA GLY A 49 5.76 13.32 10.06
C GLY A 49 4.36 12.80 10.41
N LEU A 50 3.63 13.50 11.28
CA LEU A 50 2.26 13.15 11.63
C LEU A 50 1.30 13.53 10.50
N ALA A 51 1.46 14.70 9.89
CA ALA A 51 0.66 15.12 8.75
C ALA A 51 0.74 14.12 7.59
N THR A 52 1.91 13.52 7.36
CA THR A 52 2.09 12.46 6.35
C THR A 52 1.52 11.09 6.79
N LYS A 53 1.53 10.78 8.10
CA LYS A 53 0.96 9.54 8.64
C LYS A 53 -0.56 9.59 8.82
N VAL A 54 -1.17 10.77 8.76
CA VAL A 54 -2.63 10.99 8.69
C VAL A 54 -3.16 10.69 7.28
N ASP A 55 -2.70 9.58 6.71
CA ASP A 55 -3.41 8.87 5.65
C ASP A 55 -4.47 7.93 6.28
N ILE A 56 -5.05 8.37 7.41
CA ILE A 56 -6.20 7.75 8.07
C ILE A 56 -7.35 7.65 7.07
N THR A 57 -7.47 8.61 6.15
CA THR A 57 -8.40 8.55 5.02
C THR A 57 -8.13 7.34 4.15
N HIS A 58 -6.88 7.09 3.72
CA HIS A 58 -6.55 5.91 2.95
C HIS A 58 -6.79 4.61 3.72
N ILE A 59 -6.42 4.53 5.01
CA ILE A 59 -6.72 3.36 5.83
C ILE A 59 -8.23 3.12 5.95
N GLN A 60 -9.03 4.18 6.14
CA GLN A 60 -10.49 4.09 6.18
C GLN A 60 -11.07 3.64 4.83
N GLU A 61 -10.52 4.12 3.71
CA GLU A 61 -10.91 3.68 2.36
C GLU A 61 -10.58 2.21 2.14
N VAL A 62 -9.38 1.76 2.53
CA VAL A 62 -8.96 0.36 2.47
C VAL A 62 -9.87 -0.53 3.31
N ILE A 63 -10.24 -0.10 4.52
CA ILE A 63 -11.18 -0.82 5.37
C ILE A 63 -12.56 -0.92 4.70
N LYS A 64 -13.10 0.20 4.17
CA LYS A 64 -14.39 0.21 3.46
C LYS A 64 -14.39 -0.72 2.24
N GLN A 65 -13.34 -0.68 1.43
CA GLN A 65 -13.19 -1.57 0.27
C GLN A 65 -13.12 -3.04 0.70
N SER A 66 -12.39 -3.33 1.78
CA SER A 66 -12.28 -4.69 2.34
C SER A 66 -13.64 -5.21 2.84
N GLU A 67 -14.45 -4.36 3.47
CA GLU A 67 -15.81 -4.72 3.88
C GLU A 67 -16.72 -5.06 2.69
N VAL A 68 -16.62 -4.32 1.58
CA VAL A 68 -17.36 -4.61 0.34
C VAL A 68 -16.94 -5.95 -0.24
N ILE A 69 -15.63 -6.22 -0.36
CA ILE A 69 -15.11 -7.49 -0.86
C ILE A 69 -15.59 -8.66 0.00
N LYS A 70 -15.55 -8.52 1.33
CA LYS A 70 -16.06 -9.53 2.24
C LYS A 70 -17.53 -9.84 1.97
N LYS A 71 -18.38 -8.81 1.83
CA LYS A 71 -19.81 -9.00 1.52
C LYS A 71 -20.05 -9.70 0.19
N ILE A 72 -19.22 -9.43 -0.83
CA ILE A 72 -19.29 -10.14 -2.12
C ILE A 72 -18.94 -11.62 -1.93
N ASN A 73 -17.85 -11.91 -1.22
CA ASN A 73 -17.40 -13.28 -1.00
C ASN A 73 -18.37 -14.11 -0.15
N ASP A 74 -19.04 -13.45 0.81
CA ASP A 74 -20.04 -14.07 1.67
C ASP A 74 -21.42 -14.20 0.96
N SER A 75 -21.61 -13.58 -0.21
CA SER A 75 -22.87 -13.63 -0.96
C SER A 75 -23.02 -14.90 -1.80
N GLU A 76 -24.25 -15.37 -2.00
CA GLU A 76 -24.50 -16.48 -2.91
C GLU A 76 -24.10 -16.10 -4.35
N PRO A 77 -23.40 -16.99 -5.08
CA PRO A 77 -23.01 -16.72 -6.45
C PRO A 77 -24.25 -16.54 -7.33
N VAL A 78 -24.32 -15.40 -8.01
CA VAL A 78 -25.38 -15.14 -8.99
C VAL A 78 -25.02 -15.86 -10.29
N GLU A 79 -25.74 -16.94 -10.60
CA GLU A 79 -25.63 -17.61 -11.90
C GLU A 79 -26.16 -16.68 -13.01
N MET A 80 -25.25 -16.01 -13.72
CA MET A 80 -25.58 -15.24 -14.91
C MET A 80 -25.70 -16.19 -16.11
N ASN A 81 -26.91 -16.62 -16.41
CA ASN A 81 -27.27 -17.28 -17.66
C ASN A 81 -27.38 -16.26 -18.81
N CYS A 82 -26.28 -15.58 -19.13
CA CYS A 82 -26.24 -14.71 -20.29
C CYS A 82 -26.27 -15.56 -21.57
N LYS A 83 -27.41 -15.56 -22.27
CA LYS A 83 -27.52 -16.17 -23.60
C LYS A 83 -26.79 -15.28 -24.60
N VAL A 84 -25.49 -15.53 -24.78
CA VAL A 84 -24.68 -14.88 -25.81
C VAL A 84 -24.99 -15.55 -27.15
N SER A 85 -25.73 -14.87 -28.02
CA SER A 85 -25.92 -15.30 -29.40
C SER A 85 -24.85 -14.66 -30.29
N VAL A 86 -24.00 -15.49 -30.89
CA VAL A 86 -23.08 -15.05 -31.94
C VAL A 86 -23.78 -15.26 -33.28
N ASN A 87 -24.14 -14.17 -33.96
CA ASN A 87 -24.63 -14.24 -35.33
C ASN A 87 -23.43 -14.33 -36.27
N LEU A 88 -23.34 -15.42 -37.01
CA LEU A 88 -22.28 -15.66 -37.98
C LEU A 88 -22.88 -15.54 -39.38
N ASP A 89 -22.47 -14.52 -40.14
CA ASP A 89 -22.87 -14.35 -41.55
C ASP A 89 -22.01 -15.22 -42.50
N GLY A 90 -21.65 -16.43 -42.07
CA GLY A 90 -20.72 -17.30 -42.78
C GLY A 90 -20.85 -18.79 -42.43
N LYS A 91 -20.18 -19.65 -43.21
CA LYS A 91 -20.20 -21.11 -43.03
C LYS A 91 -19.35 -21.51 -41.81
N ALA A 92 -19.97 -22.07 -40.78
CA ALA A 92 -19.27 -22.73 -39.69
C ALA A 92 -18.74 -24.10 -40.15
N ILE A 93 -17.43 -24.32 -40.04
CA ILE A 93 -16.80 -25.62 -40.27
C ILE A 93 -16.34 -26.14 -38.90
N ALA A 94 -16.97 -27.22 -38.43
CA ALA A 94 -16.49 -27.95 -37.28
C ALA A 94 -15.46 -28.99 -37.79
N GLU A 95 -14.20 -28.80 -37.44
CA GLU A 95 -13.17 -29.80 -37.66
C GLU A 95 -13.19 -30.81 -36.50
N THR A 96 -13.49 -32.06 -36.81
CA THR A 96 -13.40 -33.17 -35.85
C THR A 96 -12.13 -33.96 -36.14
N THR A 97 -11.24 -34.06 -35.15
CA THR A 97 -10.12 -35.00 -35.19
C THR A 97 -10.58 -36.33 -34.61
N ILE A 98 -10.81 -37.34 -35.47
CA ILE A 98 -11.08 -38.70 -35.02
C ILE A 98 -9.77 -39.48 -35.08
N GLU A 99 -9.28 -39.91 -33.93
CA GLU A 99 -8.13 -40.82 -33.85
C GLU A 99 -8.63 -42.26 -34.02
N HIS A 100 -8.12 -42.96 -35.04
CA HIS A 100 -8.55 -44.32 -35.39
C HIS A 100 -7.33 -45.25 -35.47
N THR A 101 -7.33 -46.33 -34.69
CA THR A 101 -6.30 -47.38 -34.74
C THR A 101 -6.79 -48.53 -35.61
N ALA A 102 -6.22 -48.68 -36.81
CA ALA A 102 -6.50 -49.78 -37.72
C ALA A 102 -5.24 -50.16 -38.51
N ASP A 103 -5.09 -51.45 -38.86
CA ASP A 103 -3.94 -51.95 -39.63
C ASP A 103 -3.83 -51.29 -41.02
N SER A 104 -4.98 -50.91 -41.61
CA SER A 104 -5.02 -50.13 -42.84
C SER A 104 -6.32 -49.34 -42.96
N ILE A 105 -6.21 -48.12 -43.50
CA ILE A 105 -7.31 -47.21 -43.79
C ILE A 105 -7.41 -47.05 -45.31
N HIS A 106 -8.63 -47.08 -45.85
CA HIS A 106 -8.88 -46.84 -47.27
C HIS A 106 -9.74 -45.59 -47.45
N VAL A 107 -9.27 -44.62 -48.24
CA VAL A 107 -9.93 -43.34 -48.46
C VAL A 107 -10.41 -43.24 -49.90
N THR A 108 -11.68 -42.91 -50.09
CA THR A 108 -12.32 -42.70 -51.40
C THR A 108 -13.04 -41.34 -51.42
N PRO A 109 -13.41 -40.81 -52.59
CA PRO A 109 -14.27 -39.62 -52.67
C PRO A 109 -15.61 -39.78 -51.93
N ASN A 110 -16.05 -41.02 -51.72
CA ASN A 110 -17.32 -41.37 -51.07
C ASN A 110 -17.15 -41.74 -49.58
N GLY A 111 -15.97 -41.54 -48.99
CA GLY A 111 -15.73 -41.74 -47.56
C GLY A 111 -14.48 -42.55 -47.22
N VAL A 112 -14.28 -42.73 -45.91
CA VAL A 112 -13.16 -43.47 -45.30
C VAL A 112 -13.69 -44.78 -44.75
N TYR A 113 -13.05 -45.90 -45.11
CA TYR A 113 -13.48 -47.24 -44.73
C TYR A 113 -12.32 -48.06 -44.16
N THR A 114 -12.63 -48.98 -43.25
CA THR A 114 -11.65 -49.95 -42.77
C THR A 114 -11.65 -51.19 -43.68
N ARG A 115 -10.59 -52.01 -43.56
CA ARG A 115 -10.52 -53.31 -44.26
C ARG A 115 -11.64 -54.27 -43.85
N GLU A 116 -12.19 -54.15 -42.65
CA GLU A 116 -13.31 -54.96 -42.19
C GLU A 116 -14.63 -54.53 -42.82
N ASP A 117 -14.86 -53.23 -42.99
CA ASP A 117 -16.05 -52.69 -43.64
C ASP A 117 -16.13 -53.13 -45.11
N ASN A 118 -14.99 -53.13 -45.81
CA ASN A 118 -14.93 -53.60 -47.20
C ASN A 118 -15.18 -55.11 -47.34
N ARG A 119 -14.85 -55.93 -46.32
CA ARG A 119 -15.12 -57.38 -46.34
C ARG A 119 -16.60 -57.70 -46.12
N LYS A 120 -17.33 -56.86 -45.36
CA LYS A 120 -18.77 -57.03 -45.13
C LYS A 120 -19.62 -56.71 -46.36
N ASN A 121 -19.09 -55.90 -47.29
CA ASN A 121 -19.80 -55.48 -48.52
C ASN A 121 -19.50 -56.34 -49.76
N GLN A 122 -18.85 -57.51 -49.61
CA GLN A 122 -18.53 -58.43 -50.73
C GLN A 122 -19.39 -59.70 -50.79
N PHE A 123 -20.52 -59.76 -50.06
CA PHE A 123 -21.56 -60.79 -50.20
C PHE A 123 -22.93 -60.16 -50.41
#